data_AF-A0A538A9G2-F1
#
_entry.id   AF-A0A538A9G2-F1
#
_cell.length_a   1.000
_cell.length_b   1.000
_cell.length_c   1.000
_cell.angle_alpha   90.00
_cell.angle_beta   90.00
_cell.angle_gamma   90.00
#
_symmetry.space_group_name_H-M   'P 1'
#
loop_
_entity.id
_entity.type
_entity.pdbx_description
1 polymer ?
#
loop_
_entity_poly.entity_id
_entity_poly.type
_entity_poly.pdbx_seq_one_letter_code
_entity_poly.pdbx_strand_id
1 'polypeptide(L)'
;MSLHYVFPPASGYLLNRCLYQLKSDDTFRERYLKDPEATLCEAGLDPERIAALRALDRDRLLALGAHAYLVFMASLRLKMVTAPQTFERF
;
A
#
# COMPACT_ATOMS: atom_id res chain seq x y z
N MET A 1 3.04 25.25 -8.21
CA MET A 1 3.16 23.85 -7.75
C MET A 1 4.31 23.22 -8.52
N SER A 2 5.32 22.69 -7.83
CA SER A 2 6.45 22.01 -8.48
C SER A 2 5.98 20.69 -9.10
N LEU A 3 6.33 20.45 -10.37
CA LEU A 3 6.00 19.23 -11.13
C LEU A 3 7.06 18.12 -10.95
N HIS A 4 7.97 18.27 -9.99
CA HIS A 4 9.08 17.35 -9.81
C HIS A 4 8.77 16.24 -8.81
N TYR A 5 9.15 15.02 -9.17
CA TYR A 5 9.11 13.87 -8.28
C TYR A 5 10.01 14.12 -7.06
N VAL A 6 9.42 14.12 -5.87
CA VAL A 6 10.14 14.25 -4.60
C VAL A 6 10.47 12.85 -4.11
N PHE A 7 11.76 12.57 -3.92
CA PHE A 7 12.21 11.30 -3.36
C PHE A 7 11.65 11.13 -1.93
N PRO A 8 11.13 9.94 -1.56
CA PRO A 8 10.52 9.73 -0.25
C PRO A 8 11.50 10.03 0.91
N PRO A 9 11.04 10.68 2.00
CA PRO A 9 11.86 10.82 3.19
C PRO A 9 12.18 9.43 3.77
N ALA A 10 13.28 9.29 4.51
CA ALA A 10 13.66 8.02 5.14
C ALA A 10 12.54 7.45 6.04
N SER A 11 11.74 8.33 6.65
CA SER A 11 10.55 7.94 7.42
C SER A 11 9.54 7.15 6.57
N GLY A 12 9.43 7.40 5.27
CA GLY A 12 8.54 6.70 4.35
C GLY A 12 9.07 5.34 3.88
N TYR A 13 10.29 4.92 4.24
CA TYR A 13 10.86 3.66 3.77
C TYR A 13 10.00 2.44 4.13
N LEU A 14 9.57 2.32 5.39
CA LEU A 14 8.76 1.18 5.85
C LEU A 14 7.39 1.14 5.13
N LEU A 15 6.77 2.30 4.94
CA LEU A 15 5.51 2.42 4.19
C LEU A 15 5.67 1.96 2.74
N ASN A 16 6.72 2.43 2.07
CA ASN A 16 6.99 2.07 0.68
C ASN A 16 7.39 0.59 0.53
N ARG A 17 8.15 0.04 1.48
CA ARG A 17 8.48 -1.39 1.52
C ARG A 17 7.22 -2.25 1.69
N CYS A 18 6.31 -1.85 2.59
CA CYS A 18 5.05 -2.54 2.80
C CYS A 18 4.16 -2.50 1.54
N LEU A 19 4.05 -1.34 0.88
CA LEU A 19 3.31 -1.21 -0.39
C LEU A 19 3.94 -2.06 -1.50
N TYR A 20 5.27 -2.15 -1.55
CA TYR A 20 5.97 -3.03 -2.48
C TYR A 20 5.66 -4.51 -2.25
N GLN A 21 5.60 -4.93 -0.99
CA GLN A 21 5.20 -6.30 -0.61
C GLN A 21 3.76 -6.59 -1.02
N LEU A 22 2.79 -5.71 -0.70
CA LEU A 22 1.40 -5.85 -1.16
C LEU A 22 1.29 -5.98 -2.68
N LYS A 23 2.12 -5.23 -3.42
CA LYS A 23 2.18 -5.27 -4.88
C LYS A 23 2.76 -6.58 -5.44
N SER A 24 3.78 -7.15 -4.80
CA SER A 24 4.70 -8.10 -5.45
C SER A 24 4.85 -9.45 -4.74
N ASP A 25 4.38 -9.58 -3.50
CA ASP A 25 4.46 -10.79 -2.69
C ASP A 25 3.03 -11.30 -2.42
N ASP A 26 2.68 -12.44 -3.02
CA ASP A 26 1.36 -13.03 -2.87
C ASP A 26 1.12 -13.57 -1.46
N THR A 27 2.15 -14.16 -0.82
CA THR A 27 2.06 -14.65 0.57
C THR A 27 1.83 -13.50 1.54
N PHE A 28 2.53 -12.38 1.37
CA PHE A 28 2.28 -11.18 2.17
C PHE A 28 0.85 -10.66 1.98
N ARG A 29 0.35 -10.68 0.73
CA ARG A 29 -1.01 -10.24 0.42
C ARG A 29 -2.08 -11.16 1.02
N GLU A 30 -1.88 -12.47 0.98
CA GLU A 30 -2.77 -13.45 1.62
C GLU A 30 -2.85 -13.23 3.13
N ARG A 31 -1.70 -13.02 3.78
CA ARG A 31 -1.63 -12.67 5.21
C ARG A 31 -2.35 -11.37 5.51
N TYR A 32 -2.11 -10.34 4.70
CA TYR A 32 -2.79 -9.05 4.81
C TYR A 32 -4.31 -9.19 4.68
N LEU A 33 -4.81 -10.00 3.74
CA LEU A 33 -6.25 -10.20 3.56
C LEU A 33 -6.90 -10.96 4.73
N LYS A 34 -6.14 -11.82 5.40
CA LYS A 34 -6.60 -12.55 6.59
C LYS A 34 -6.60 -11.68 7.84
N ASP A 35 -5.54 -10.92 8.06
CA ASP A 35 -5.39 -10.01 9.20
C ASP A 35 -4.56 -8.78 8.79
N PRO A 36 -5.23 -7.71 8.31
CA PRO A 36 -4.56 -6.49 7.88
C PRO A 36 -3.77 -5.82 9.01
N GLU A 37 -4.33 -5.79 10.22
CA GLU A 37 -3.74 -5.06 11.35
C GLU A 37 -2.44 -5.72 11.79
N ALA A 38 -2.47 -7.04 12.04
CA ALA A 38 -1.30 -7.79 12.48
C ALA A 38 -0.20 -7.75 11.40
N THR A 39 -0.56 -7.95 10.13
CA THR A 39 0.41 -7.97 9.03
C THR A 39 1.13 -6.62 8.88
N LEU A 40 0.41 -5.51 9.03
CA LEU A 40 1.00 -4.17 8.91
C LEU A 40 1.80 -3.77 10.16
N CYS A 41 1.35 -4.15 11.36
CA CYS A 41 2.13 -3.99 12.59
C CYS A 41 3.47 -4.75 12.52
N GLU A 42 3.46 -6.00 12.07
CA GLU A 42 4.69 -6.79 11.88
C GLU A 42 5.61 -6.21 10.80
N ALA A 43 5.06 -5.53 9.80
CA ALA A 43 5.83 -4.79 8.80
C ALA A 43 6.45 -3.49 9.36
N GLY A 44 6.20 -3.16 10.63
CA GLY A 44 6.76 -2.02 11.32
C GLY A 44 6.03 -0.70 11.03
N LEU A 45 4.78 -0.75 10.57
CA LEU A 45 3.98 0.45 10.40
C LEU A 45 3.41 0.94 11.72
N ASP A 46 3.38 2.26 11.88
CA ASP A 46 2.67 2.92 12.98
C ASP A 46 1.14 2.93 12.74
N PRO A 47 0.33 3.18 13.78
CA PRO A 47 -1.13 3.16 13.67
C PRO A 47 -1.71 4.12 12.63
N GLU A 48 -1.07 5.27 12.40
CA GLU A 48 -1.55 6.27 11.42
C GLU A 48 -1.41 5.73 9.99
N ARG A 49 -0.27 5.11 9.69
CA ARG A 49 -0.03 4.46 8.40
C ARG A 49 -0.90 3.24 8.19
N ILE A 50 -1.12 2.45 9.24
CA ILE A 50 -2.04 1.30 9.21
C ILE A 50 -3.45 1.76 8.84
N ALA A 51 -3.97 2.78 9.54
CA ALA A 51 -5.29 3.32 9.25
C ALA A 51 -5.39 3.84 7.81
N ALA A 52 -4.39 4.58 7.32
CA ALA A 52 -4.36 5.09 5.95
C ALA A 52 -4.33 3.96 4.90
N LEU A 53 -3.54 2.90 5.13
CA LEU A 53 -3.46 1.75 4.22
C LEU A 53 -4.76 0.94 4.19
N ARG A 54 -5.37 0.69 5.36
CA ARG A 54 -6.63 -0.04 5.47
C ARG A 54 -7.79 0.70 4.80
N ALA A 55 -7.80 2.03 4.92
CA ALA A 55 -8.78 2.88 4.23
C ALA A 55 -8.49 3.04 2.73
N LEU A 56 -7.31 2.60 2.25
CA LEU A 56 -6.79 2.91 0.92
C LEU A 56 -6.85 4.42 0.61
N ASP A 57 -6.61 5.25 1.63
CA ASP A 57 -6.65 6.71 1.53
C ASP A 57 -5.38 7.19 0.83
N ARG A 58 -5.48 7.33 -0.50
CA ARG A 58 -4.36 7.73 -1.35
C ARG A 58 -3.74 9.04 -0.89
N ASP A 59 -4.55 10.05 -0.63
CA ASP A 59 -4.04 11.39 -0.36
C ASP A 59 -3.33 11.42 1.00
N ARG A 60 -3.86 10.68 1.98
CA ARG A 60 -3.20 10.49 3.28
C ARG A 60 -1.90 9.72 3.17
N LEU A 61 -1.86 8.65 2.38
CA LEU A 61 -0.65 7.86 2.14
C LEU A 61 0.46 8.70 1.49
N LEU A 62 0.12 9.53 0.51
CA LEU A 62 1.06 10.45 -0.13
C LEU A 62 1.62 11.47 0.86
N ALA A 63 0.76 12.05 1.72
CA ALA A 63 1.20 12.96 2.77
C ALA A 63 2.15 12.28 3.79
N LEU A 64 2.00 10.97 4.01
CA LEU A 64 2.87 10.15 4.87
C LEU A 64 4.16 9.67 4.18
N GLY A 65 4.42 10.11 2.94
CA GLY A 65 5.64 9.80 2.19
C GLY A 65 5.56 8.53 1.32
N ALA A 66 4.35 8.05 1.01
CA ALA A 66 4.19 6.95 0.07
C ALA A 66 4.48 7.37 -1.38
N HIS A 67 5.04 6.45 -2.15
CA HIS A 67 5.24 6.62 -3.58
C HIS A 67 3.93 6.36 -4.33
N ALA A 68 3.48 7.33 -5.13
CA ALA A 68 2.19 7.27 -5.84
C ALA A 68 1.96 5.99 -6.65
N TYR A 69 2.98 5.56 -7.42
CA TYR A 69 2.95 4.29 -8.15
C TYR A 69 2.71 3.06 -7.25
N LEU A 70 3.38 2.98 -6.09
CA LEU A 70 3.22 1.85 -5.18
C LEU A 70 1.83 1.84 -4.53
N VAL A 71 1.28 3.01 -4.18
CA VAL A 71 -0.10 3.14 -3.69
C VAL A 71 -1.09 2.62 -4.73
N PHE A 72 -0.95 3.06 -5.99
CA PHE A 72 -1.81 2.62 -7.09
C PHE A 72 -1.72 1.10 -7.30
N MET A 73 -0.50 0.56 -7.43
CA MET A 73 -0.28 -0.85 -7.74
C MET A 73 -0.70 -1.78 -6.59
N ALA A 74 -0.44 -1.41 -5.33
CA ALA A 74 -0.88 -2.19 -4.18
C ALA A 74 -2.42 -2.23 -4.12
N SER A 75 -3.08 -1.09 -4.32
CA SER A 75 -4.55 -1.00 -4.35
C SER A 75 -5.15 -1.85 -5.48
N LEU A 76 -4.54 -1.80 -6.66
CA LEU A 76 -4.96 -2.62 -7.81
C LEU A 76 -4.82 -4.11 -7.50
N ARG A 77 -3.66 -4.54 -6.98
CA ARG A 77 -3.41 -5.94 -6.61
C ARG A 77 -4.37 -6.47 -5.56
N LEU A 78 -4.71 -5.66 -4.55
CA LEU A 78 -5.71 -6.02 -3.56
C LEU A 78 -7.10 -6.20 -4.19
N LYS A 79 -7.52 -5.28 -5.06
CA LYS A 79 -8.80 -5.37 -5.78
C LYS A 79 -8.90 -6.58 -6.70
N MET A 80 -7.82 -6.94 -7.39
CA MET A 80 -7.78 -8.12 -8.25
C MET A 80 -8.00 -9.42 -7.47
N VAL A 81 -7.54 -9.49 -6.22
CA VAL A 81 -7.75 -10.67 -5.37
C VAL A 81 -9.18 -10.70 -4.80
N THR A 82 -9.73 -9.56 -4.42
CA THR A 82 -11.08 -9.50 -3.81
C THR A 82 -12.22 -9.51 -4.84
N ALA A 83 -11.97 -9.09 -6.08
CA ALA A 83 -12.95 -9.05 -7.16
C ALA A 83 -12.35 -9.51 -8.50
N PRO A 84 -11.96 -10.80 -8.63
CA PRO A 84 -11.26 -11.31 -9.81
C PRO A 84 -12.07 -11.18 -11.12
N GLN A 85 -13.40 -11.22 -11.05
CA GLN A 85 -14.30 -11.17 -12.21
C GLN A 85 -14.43 -9.77 -12.84
N THR A 86 -13.96 -8.71 -12.18
CA THR A 86 -14.09 -7.33 -12.70
C THR A 86 -12.94 -6.93 -13.64
N PHE A 87 -11.88 -7.73 -13.73
CA PHE A 87 -10.65 -7.37 -14.45
C PHE A 87 -10.43 -8.09 -15.79
N GLU A 88 -11.41 -8.85 -16.31
CA GLU A 88 -11.34 -9.48 -17.65
C GLU A 88 -11.39 -8.47 -18.83
N ARG A 89 -11.39 -7.16 -18.56
CA ARG A 89 -11.30 -6.11 -19.59
C ARG A 89 -10.23 -5.08 -19.22
N PHE A 90 -8.98 -5.41 -19.48
CA PHE A 90 -7.89 -4.45 -19.65
C PHE A 90 -7.08 -4.82 -20.88
#